data_AF-A0A840U449-F1
#
_entry.id   AF-A0A840U449-F1
#
_cell.length_a   1.000
_cell.length_b   1.000
_cell.length_c   1.000
_cell.angle_alpha   90.00
_cell.angle_beta   90.00
_cell.angle_gamma   90.00
#
_symmetry.space_group_name_H-M   'P 1'
#
loop_
_entity.id
_entity.type
_entity.pdbx_description
1 polymer ?
#
loop_
_entity_poly.entity_id
_entity_poly.type
_entity_poly.pdbx_seq_one_letter_code
_entity_poly.pdbx_strand_id
1 'polypeptide(L)'
;MEILVKRVAQGPNTTLGHLYIDGVFECYTLEDTDRGLHSKMTLAELLRIKLHSWTCIPTGRYKLGKRYSPAFKRILPWLLSVLGFEYIYFHSGNKHEETKGCLLTGTDFKKLKNGDFYATDSRPAFNSLWEKMEAAWARNEEVWCAVEREYIPSA
;
A
#
# COMPACT_ATOMS: atom_id res chain seq x y z
N MET A 1 2.97 10.48 13.34
CA MET A 1 3.32 10.51 11.91
C MET A 1 2.13 9.95 11.17
N GLU A 2 1.54 10.74 10.29
CA GLU A 2 0.42 10.33 9.46
C GLU A 2 0.90 10.03 8.04
N ILE A 3 0.73 8.78 7.63
CA ILE A 3 0.88 8.35 6.25
C ILE A 3 -0.49 8.37 5.59
N LEU A 4 -0.54 8.88 4.38
CA LEU A 4 -1.74 8.84 3.54
C LEU A 4 -1.39 8.21 2.20
N VAL A 5 -2.07 7.11 1.86
CA VAL A 5 -2.04 6.48 0.55
C VAL A 5 -3.33 6.86 -0.19
N LYS A 6 -3.19 7.68 -1.22
CA LYS A 6 -4.29 8.07 -2.12
C LYS A 6 -4.25 7.20 -3.36
N ARG A 7 -5.29 6.40 -3.60
CA ARG A 7 -5.45 5.65 -4.86
C ARG A 7 -5.95 6.60 -5.93
N VAL A 8 -5.16 6.81 -6.98
CA VAL A 8 -5.39 7.86 -7.99
C VAL A 8 -5.77 7.33 -9.37
N ALA A 9 -5.38 6.09 -9.71
CA ALA A 9 -5.73 5.48 -10.98
C ALA A 9 -5.84 3.95 -10.89
N GLN A 10 -6.61 3.36 -11.81
CA GLN A 10 -6.80 1.91 -11.92
C GLN A 10 -6.35 1.41 -13.29
N GLY A 11 -5.59 0.31 -13.28
CA GLY A 11 -5.36 -0.54 -14.43
C GLY A 11 -6.20 -1.82 -14.32
N PRO A 12 -6.16 -2.72 -15.31
CA PRO A 12 -6.91 -3.98 -15.25
C PRO A 12 -6.66 -4.81 -13.97
N ASN A 13 -5.41 -4.90 -13.53
CA ASN A 13 -4.96 -5.70 -12.39
C ASN A 13 -4.31 -4.87 -11.28
N THR A 14 -4.22 -3.56 -11.48
CA THR A 14 -3.36 -2.68 -10.67
C THR A 14 -4.11 -1.47 -10.15
N THR A 15 -3.73 -1.03 -8.95
CA THR A 15 -4.14 0.26 -8.42
C THR A 15 -2.90 1.11 -8.17
N LEU A 16 -2.81 2.24 -8.86
CA LEU A 16 -1.76 3.23 -8.65
C LEU A 16 -2.19 4.18 -7.54
N GLY A 17 -1.27 4.48 -6.63
CA GLY A 17 -1.47 5.48 -5.59
C GLY A 17 -0.30 6.41 -5.40
N HIS A 18 -0.54 7.47 -4.64
CA HIS A 18 0.43 8.42 -4.14
C HIS A 18 0.52 8.29 -2.62
N LEU A 19 1.73 8.23 -2.09
CA LEU A 19 2.00 8.19 -0.66
C LEU A 19 2.48 9.55 -0.19
N TYR A 20 1.90 10.00 0.92
CA TYR A 20 2.27 11.21 1.61
C TYR A 20 2.64 10.90 3.05
N ILE A 21 3.59 11.65 3.61
CA ILE A 21 3.86 11.72 5.05
C ILE A 21 3.56 13.14 5.50
N ASP A 22 2.66 13.28 6.47
CA ASP A 22 2.27 14.56 7.07
C ASP A 22 1.93 15.64 6.01
N GLY A 23 1.28 15.22 4.92
CA GLY A 23 0.85 16.07 3.80
C GLY A 23 1.90 16.30 2.70
N VAL A 24 3.14 15.85 2.87
CA VAL A 24 4.21 15.97 1.87
C VAL A 24 4.26 14.72 1.00
N PHE A 25 4.31 14.88 -0.33
CA PHE A 25 4.44 13.74 -1.25
C PHE A 25 5.79 13.05 -1.09
N GLU A 26 5.77 11.73 -1.05
CA GLU A 26 6.95 10.90 -0.78
C GLU A 26 7.29 9.97 -1.95
N CYS A 27 6.31 9.21 -2.42
CA CYS A 27 6.52 8.23 -3.48
C CYS A 27 5.20 7.75 -4.09
N TYR A 28 5.30 6.96 -5.15
CA TYR A 28 4.17 6.25 -5.74
C TYR A 28 3.99 4.88 -5.07
N THR A 29 2.75 4.39 -5.06
CA THR A 29 2.41 3.04 -4.61
C THR A 29 1.78 2.23 -5.71
N LEU A 30 2.04 0.92 -5.70
CA LEU A 30 1.37 -0.04 -6.57
C LEU A 30 0.74 -1.14 -5.70
N GLU A 31 -0.56 -1.37 -5.88
CA GLU A 31 -1.33 -2.41 -5.20
C GLU A 31 -2.06 -3.27 -6.25
N ASP A 32 -2.61 -4.41 -5.80
CA ASP A 32 -3.59 -5.19 -6.56
C ASP A 32 -4.85 -4.36 -6.92
N THR A 33 -5.72 -4.92 -7.76
CA THR A 33 -7.03 -4.34 -8.09
C THR A 33 -7.84 -3.92 -6.87
N ASP A 34 -8.29 -2.66 -6.85
CA ASP A 34 -9.31 -2.19 -5.93
C ASP A 34 -10.70 -2.70 -6.34
N ARG A 35 -11.28 -3.54 -5.47
CA ARG A 35 -12.62 -4.13 -5.63
C ARG A 35 -13.69 -3.44 -4.78
N GLY A 36 -13.43 -2.23 -4.29
CA GLY A 36 -14.39 -1.46 -3.52
C GLY A 36 -14.40 -1.78 -2.01
N LEU A 37 -13.41 -2.52 -1.50
CA LEU A 37 -13.35 -2.86 -0.08
C LEU A 37 -13.19 -1.61 0.81
N HIS A 38 -13.90 -1.55 1.94
CA HIS A 38 -13.73 -0.49 2.93
C HIS A 38 -13.84 -1.04 4.36
N SER A 39 -13.17 -0.37 5.30
CA SER A 39 -13.04 -0.78 6.71
C SER A 39 -14.37 -0.91 7.47
N LYS A 40 -15.45 -0.31 6.96
CA LYS A 40 -16.81 -0.47 7.52
C LYS A 40 -17.51 -1.77 7.11
N MET A 41 -16.95 -2.55 6.18
CA MET A 41 -17.53 -3.85 5.78
C MET A 41 -17.38 -4.86 6.91
N THR A 42 -18.34 -5.77 7.03
CA THR A 42 -18.19 -6.98 7.81
C THR A 42 -17.19 -7.93 7.13
N LEU A 43 -16.63 -8.87 7.90
CA LEU A 43 -15.74 -9.89 7.35
C LEU A 43 -16.43 -10.71 6.24
N ALA A 44 -17.72 -11.03 6.41
CA ALA A 44 -18.48 -11.81 5.45
C ALA A 44 -18.69 -11.07 4.12
N GLU A 45 -19.00 -9.77 4.15
CA GLU A 45 -19.13 -8.95 2.93
C GLU A 45 -17.79 -8.84 2.20
N LEU A 46 -16.72 -8.57 2.95
CA LEU A 46 -15.38 -8.44 2.41
C LEU A 46 -14.92 -9.72 1.73
N LEU A 47 -15.10 -10.89 2.37
CA LEU A 47 -14.66 -12.17 1.83
C LEU A 47 -15.45 -12.63 0.59
N ARG A 48 -16.67 -12.10 0.37
CA ARG A 48 -17.42 -12.35 -0.88
C ARG A 48 -16.82 -11.64 -2.09
N ILE A 49 -16.16 -10.50 -1.87
CA ILE A 49 -15.60 -9.64 -2.92
C ILE A 49 -14.11 -9.92 -3.13
N LYS A 50 -13.39 -10.17 -2.03
CA LYS A 50 -11.94 -10.36 -2.04
C LYS A 50 -11.55 -11.58 -2.86
N LEU A 51 -10.65 -11.38 -3.81
CA LEU A 51 -9.87 -12.45 -4.43
C LEU A 51 -8.50 -12.53 -3.74
N HIS A 52 -8.19 -13.68 -3.17
CA HIS A 52 -6.95 -13.91 -2.44
C HIS A 52 -5.73 -13.62 -3.32
N SER A 53 -4.80 -12.78 -2.85
CA SER A 53 -3.60 -12.34 -3.57
C SER A 53 -3.84 -11.54 -4.87
N TRP A 54 -5.06 -11.04 -5.09
CA TRP A 54 -5.46 -10.28 -6.28
C TRP A 54 -6.41 -9.12 -5.94
N THR A 55 -6.35 -8.64 -4.69
CA THR A 55 -7.20 -7.56 -4.19
C THR A 55 -6.41 -6.73 -3.19
N CYS A 56 -6.38 -5.42 -3.37
CA CYS A 56 -5.75 -4.53 -2.39
C CYS A 56 -6.56 -4.47 -1.09
N ILE A 57 -5.93 -3.99 -0.02
CA ILE A 57 -6.60 -3.86 1.28
C ILE A 57 -7.80 -2.92 1.23
N PRO A 58 -8.73 -3.01 2.21
CA PRO A 58 -9.82 -2.06 2.32
C PRO A 58 -9.30 -0.63 2.54
N THR A 59 -10.07 0.35 2.07
CA THR A 59 -9.87 1.74 2.50
C THR A 59 -10.16 1.88 3.98
N GLY A 60 -9.42 2.75 4.67
CA GLY A 60 -9.52 2.89 6.13
C GLY A 60 -8.25 3.46 6.74
N ARG A 61 -8.22 3.55 8.06
CA ARG A 61 -7.06 4.04 8.82
C ARG A 61 -6.54 2.92 9.72
N TYR A 62 -5.26 2.61 9.57
CA TYR A 62 -4.60 1.45 10.17
C TYR A 62 -3.38 1.91 10.94
N LYS A 63 -3.12 1.29 12.10
CA LYS A 63 -1.87 1.52 12.82
C LYS A 63 -0.74 0.79 12.10
N LEU A 64 0.42 1.42 12.02
CA LEU A 64 1.62 0.84 11.44
C LEU A 64 2.59 0.41 12.54
N GLY A 65 3.10 -0.81 12.42
CA GLY A 65 4.14 -1.33 13.29
C GLY A 65 5.32 -1.88 12.50
N LYS A 66 6.26 -2.50 13.21
CA LYS A 66 7.39 -3.22 12.63
C LYS A 66 7.26 -4.69 12.92
N ARG A 67 7.47 -5.54 11.91
CA ARG A 67 7.44 -7.00 12.08
C ARG A 67 8.52 -7.66 11.23
N TYR A 68 9.20 -8.66 11.79
CA TYR A 68 10.07 -9.53 11.01
C TYR A 68 9.23 -10.37 10.04
N SER A 69 9.55 -10.28 8.75
CA SER A 69 8.91 -11.07 7.71
C SER A 69 9.79 -12.27 7.34
N PRO A 70 9.35 -13.51 7.55
CA PRO A 70 10.10 -14.70 7.13
C PRO A 70 10.34 -14.75 5.62
N ALA A 71 9.40 -14.26 4.83
CA ALA A 71 9.49 -14.24 3.36
C ALA A 71 10.61 -13.31 2.87
N PHE A 72 10.74 -12.13 3.48
CA PHE A 72 11.75 -11.13 3.10
C PHE A 72 13.04 -11.21 3.93
N LYS A 73 13.05 -12.02 4.99
CA LYS A 73 14.16 -12.18 5.96
C LYS A 73 14.65 -10.87 6.56
N ARG A 74 13.73 -9.92 6.79
CA ARG A 74 14.01 -8.61 7.39
C ARG A 74 12.77 -8.04 8.07
N ILE A 75 12.98 -7.01 8.88
CA ILE A 75 11.88 -6.24 9.48
C ILE A 75 11.29 -5.31 8.42
N LEU A 76 9.97 -5.26 8.34
CA LEU A 76 9.22 -4.40 7.43
C LEU A 76 8.12 -3.62 8.17
N PRO A 77 7.68 -2.47 7.63
CA PRO A 77 6.47 -1.81 8.07
C PRO A 77 5.27 -2.72 7.79
N TRP A 78 4.43 -2.92 8.80
CA TRP A 78 3.29 -3.82 8.75
C TRP A 78 2.03 -3.09 9.20
N LEU A 79 0.94 -3.23 8.44
CA LEU A 79 -0.37 -2.72 8.79
C LEU A 79 -1.07 -3.66 9.77
N LEU A 80 -1.43 -3.12 10.94
CA LEU A 80 -2.07 -3.88 12.00
C LEU A 80 -3.58 -4.04 11.72
N SER A 81 -4.10 -5.22 12.02
CA SER A 81 -5.54 -5.52 12.09
C SER A 81 -6.34 -5.17 10.82
N VAL A 82 -5.76 -5.43 9.64
CA VAL A 82 -6.47 -5.28 8.37
C VAL A 82 -7.48 -6.42 8.22
N LEU A 83 -8.77 -6.13 8.39
CA LEU A 83 -9.83 -7.14 8.38
C LEU A 83 -9.81 -8.00 7.11
N GLY A 84 -9.73 -9.33 7.27
CA GLY A 84 -9.71 -10.27 6.15
C GLY A 84 -8.38 -10.35 5.41
N PHE A 85 -7.32 -9.67 5.88
CA PHE A 85 -5.97 -9.71 5.32
C PHE A 85 -4.96 -9.99 6.42
N GLU A 86 -3.84 -10.62 6.04
CA GLU A 86 -2.76 -10.94 6.97
C GLU A 86 -1.44 -10.50 6.36
N TYR A 87 -0.48 -10.11 7.22
CA TYR A 87 0.90 -9.82 6.83
C TYR A 87 1.02 -8.79 5.69
N ILE A 88 0.24 -7.71 5.77
CA ILE A 88 0.28 -6.62 4.77
C ILE A 88 1.42 -5.67 5.10
N TYR A 89 2.43 -5.68 4.22
CA TYR A 89 3.63 -4.87 4.37
C TYR A 89 3.69 -3.73 3.37
N PHE A 90 4.52 -2.74 3.70
CA PHE A 90 5.12 -1.87 2.70
C PHE A 90 6.44 -2.53 2.27
N HIS A 91 6.66 -2.70 0.97
CA HIS A 91 7.93 -3.23 0.48
C HIS A 91 8.31 -2.74 -0.91
N SER A 92 9.56 -3.00 -1.27
CA SER A 92 10.03 -2.84 -2.65
C SER A 92 9.52 -3.99 -3.51
N GLY A 93 9.12 -3.68 -4.74
CA GLY A 93 8.70 -4.59 -5.80
C GLY A 93 8.27 -3.73 -6.98
N ASN A 94 8.02 -4.33 -8.13
CA ASN A 94 7.76 -3.53 -9.33
C ASN A 94 6.46 -3.91 -10.05
N LYS A 95 6.04 -5.16 -9.95
CA LYS A 95 4.82 -5.66 -10.59
C LYS A 95 3.76 -6.05 -9.57
N HIS A 96 2.50 -6.00 -9.97
CA HIS A 96 1.39 -6.24 -9.05
C HIS A 96 1.32 -7.66 -8.52
N GLU A 97 1.84 -8.66 -9.25
CA GLU A 97 1.92 -10.06 -8.81
C GLU A 97 2.83 -10.23 -7.58
N GLU A 98 3.71 -9.24 -7.33
CA GLU A 98 4.56 -9.19 -6.14
C GLU A 98 3.82 -8.59 -4.93
N THR A 99 2.67 -7.94 -5.13
CA THR A 99 1.92 -7.28 -4.05
C THR A 99 1.25 -8.32 -3.15
N LYS A 100 0.43 -9.22 -3.71
CA LYS A 100 -0.41 -10.18 -2.97
C LYS A 100 -1.20 -9.51 -1.85
N GLY A 101 -1.73 -8.32 -2.13
CA GLY A 101 -2.41 -7.42 -1.18
C GLY A 101 -1.52 -6.47 -0.40
N CYS A 102 -0.18 -6.58 -0.47
CA CYS A 102 0.76 -5.61 0.09
C CYS A 102 0.82 -4.32 -0.73
N LEU A 103 1.52 -3.30 -0.20
CA LEU A 103 1.77 -2.05 -0.89
C LEU A 103 3.22 -2.02 -1.39
N LEU A 104 3.39 -1.94 -2.71
CA LEU A 104 4.68 -1.66 -3.30
C LEU A 104 4.92 -0.16 -3.32
N THR A 105 6.19 0.24 -3.29
CA THR A 105 6.63 1.65 -3.38
C THR A 105 7.55 1.85 -4.58
N GLY A 106 7.54 3.04 -5.18
CA GLY A 106 8.43 3.41 -6.29
C GLY A 106 8.61 4.93 -6.37
N THR A 107 9.77 5.40 -6.83
CA THR A 107 10.00 6.85 -6.99
C THR A 107 9.29 7.39 -8.23
N ASP A 108 8.95 6.51 -9.17
CA ASP A 108 8.14 6.80 -10.35
C ASP A 108 7.35 5.55 -10.78
N PHE A 109 6.47 5.67 -11.76
CA PHE A 109 5.70 4.56 -12.33
C PHE A 109 5.70 4.58 -13.86
N LYS A 110 5.37 3.45 -14.48
CA LYS A 110 5.13 3.32 -15.91
C LYS A 110 3.76 2.73 -16.15
N LYS A 111 3.06 3.24 -17.16
CA LYS A 111 1.86 2.59 -17.71
C LYS A 111 2.28 1.59 -18.78
N LEU A 112 1.90 0.33 -18.60
CA LEU A 112 2.17 -0.77 -19.51
C LEU A 112 1.18 -0.76 -20.68
N LYS A 113 1.52 -1.48 -21.76
CA LYS A 113 0.68 -1.56 -22.97
C LYS A 113 -0.71 -2.15 -22.70
N ASN A 114 -0.84 -3.03 -21.71
CA ASN A 114 -2.13 -3.61 -21.29
C ASN A 114 -2.94 -2.65 -20.39
N GLY A 115 -2.43 -1.47 -20.07
CA GLY A 115 -3.08 -0.48 -19.21
C GLY A 115 -2.73 -0.59 -17.73
N ASP A 116 -2.02 -1.65 -17.30
CA ASP A 116 -1.56 -1.80 -15.93
C ASP A 116 -0.40 -0.87 -15.60
N PHE A 117 -0.16 -0.68 -14.30
CA PHE A 117 0.95 0.12 -13.79
C PHE A 117 2.12 -0.74 -13.32
N TYR A 118 3.32 -0.16 -13.40
CA TYR A 118 4.57 -0.76 -12.97
C TYR A 118 5.33 0.26 -12.13
N ALA A 119 5.65 -0.07 -10.88
CA ALA A 119 6.45 0.80 -10.02
C ALA A 119 7.93 0.72 -10.44
N THR A 120 8.64 1.85 -10.41
CA THR A 120 10.07 1.93 -10.76
C THR A 120 10.88 2.42 -9.57
N ASP A 121 12.17 2.06 -9.53
CA ASP A 121 13.11 2.46 -8.47
C ASP A 121 12.55 2.23 -7.06
N SER A 122 12.01 1.02 -6.86
CA SER A 122 11.28 0.64 -5.66
C SER A 122 12.13 0.52 -4.41
N ARG A 123 13.43 0.22 -4.55
CA ARG A 123 14.34 0.13 -3.39
C ARG A 123 14.69 1.52 -2.83
N PRO A 124 15.10 2.52 -3.63
CA PRO A 124 15.25 3.90 -3.15
C PRO A 124 13.99 4.43 -2.46
N ALA A 125 12.82 4.26 -3.08
CA ALA A 125 11.55 4.70 -2.50
C ALA A 125 11.28 4.06 -1.14
N PHE A 126 11.42 2.73 -1.06
CA PHE A 126 11.23 1.99 0.19
C PHE A 126 12.23 2.43 1.27
N ASN A 127 13.51 2.60 0.94
CA ASN A 127 14.54 2.96 1.92
C ASN A 127 14.28 4.35 2.52
N SER A 128 13.96 5.35 1.69
CA SER A 128 13.62 6.70 2.15
C SER A 128 12.41 6.68 3.08
N LEU A 129 11.36 5.93 2.71
CA LEU A 129 10.16 5.77 3.54
C LEU A 129 10.47 5.06 4.87
N TRP A 130 11.27 3.99 4.82
CA TRP A 130 11.68 3.22 5.99
C TRP A 130 12.45 4.07 6.99
N GLU A 131 13.44 4.86 6.55
CA GLU A 131 14.22 5.76 7.41
C GLU A 131 13.34 6.75 8.18
N LYS A 132 12.34 7.33 7.50
CA LYS A 132 11.38 8.26 8.13
C LYS A 132 10.53 7.57 9.20
N MET A 133 9.99 6.38 8.89
CA MET A 133 9.22 5.60 9.85
C MET A 133 10.08 5.15 11.04
N GLU A 134 11.33 4.73 10.81
CA GLU A 134 12.26 4.37 11.88
C GLU A 134 12.56 5.53 12.81
N ALA A 135 12.79 6.74 12.26
CA ALA A 135 12.98 7.93 13.05
C ALA A 135 11.76 8.27 13.91
N ALA A 136 10.53 8.11 13.38
CA ALA A 136 9.31 8.30 14.14
C ALA A 136 9.18 7.30 15.29
N TRP A 137 9.35 6.00 15.01
CA TRP A 137 9.30 4.97 16.05
C TRP A 137 10.40 5.13 17.10
N ALA A 138 11.59 5.59 16.73
CA ALA A 138 12.68 5.87 17.68
C ALA A 138 12.33 7.00 18.66
N ARG A 139 11.41 7.91 18.28
CA ARG A 139 10.86 8.96 19.15
C ARG A 139 9.63 8.50 19.94
N ASN A 140 9.30 7.21 19.93
CA ASN A 140 8.04 6.66 20.47
C ASN A 140 6.78 7.29 19.85
N GLU A 141 6.89 7.82 18.64
CA GLU A 141 5.78 8.39 17.91
C GLU A 141 4.92 7.27 17.31
N GLU A 142 3.60 7.41 17.38
CA GLU A 142 2.71 6.51 16.65
C GLU A 142 2.76 6.83 15.15
N VAL A 143 2.77 5.76 14.34
CA VAL A 143 2.69 5.83 12.88
C VAL A 143 1.35 5.24 12.46
N TRP A 144 0.57 6.02 11.72
CA TRP A 144 -0.73 5.62 11.20
C TRP A 144 -0.74 5.73 9.68
N CYS A 145 -1.49 4.88 9.01
CA CYS A 145 -1.67 4.89 7.56
C CYS A 145 -3.17 4.97 7.22
N ALA A 146 -3.59 6.06 6.59
CA ALA A 146 -4.90 6.17 5.96
C ALA A 146 -4.80 5.76 4.48
N VAL A 147 -5.77 4.98 4.01
CA VAL A 147 -5.91 4.55 2.61
C VAL A 147 -7.24 5.07 2.08
N GLU A 148 -7.17 5.89 1.04
CA GLU A 148 -8.30 6.61 0.47
C GLU A 148 -8.37 6.43 -1.04
N ARG A 149 -9.56 6.66 -1.61
CA ARG A 149 -9.78 6.71 -3.06
C ARG A 149 -9.91 8.16 -3.48
N GLU A 150 -9.09 8.56 -4.42
CA GLU A 150 -9.14 9.86 -5.08
C GLU A 150 -8.91 9.63 -6.58
N TYR A 151 -9.69 8.73 -7.15
CA TYR A 151 -9.60 8.41 -8.57
C TYR A 151 -9.89 9.67 -9.37
N ILE A 152 -8.87 10.13 -10.09
CA ILE A 152 -8.98 11.30 -10.94
C ILE A 152 -9.90 10.90 -12.09
N PRO A 153 -11.04 11.59 -12.30
CA PRO A 153 -11.89 11.32 -13.44
C PRO A 153 -11.05 11.45 -14.71
N SER A 154 -11.13 10.47 -15.60
CA SER A 154 -10.56 10.60 -16.94
C SER A 154 -11.24 11.79 -17.62
N ALA A 155 -10.46 12.83 -17.93
CA ALA A 155 -10.86 13.95 -18.77
C ALA A 155 -11.28 13.47 -20.18
#